data_AF-Q73LV6-F1
#
_entry.id   AF-Q73LV6-F1
#
_cell.length_a   1.000
_cell.length_b   1.000
_cell.length_c   1.000
_cell.angle_alpha   90.00
_cell.angle_beta   90.00
_cell.angle_gamma   90.00
#
_symmetry.space_group_name_H-M   'P 1'
#
loop_
_entity.id
_entity.type
_entity.pdbx_description
1 polymer ?
#
loop_
_entity_poly.entity_id
_entity_poly.type
_entity_poly.pdbx_seq_one_letter_code
_entity_poly.pdbx_strand_id
1 'polypeptide(L)'
;MGLITTIIFIEILVGINSYYLDFVFIPIIVWVLGAFFLIYLVVCEHKTYSNVQEIIVHLSSTGRHEGLCDALLEGFIKFGAGMPPRGFYGSDIYLYQQSFLEFSNLDLTGESQDLIKLQKIVRKARIMPRILISLFIAFALQIVPVIVGVAMKNS
;
A
#
# COMPACT_ATOMS: atom_id res chain seq x y z
N MET A 1 8.21 5.91 22.92
CA MET A 1 7.67 6.12 21.56
C MET A 1 6.16 5.91 21.48
N GLY A 2 5.60 4.80 21.97
CA GLY A 2 4.15 4.52 21.89
C GLY A 2 3.22 5.52 22.59
N LEU A 3 3.68 6.14 23.69
CA LEU A 3 2.94 7.13 24.48
C LEU A 3 2.86 8.50 23.78
N ILE A 4 3.94 8.93 23.14
CA ILE A 4 4.00 10.18 22.38
C ILE A 4 3.09 10.09 21.16
N THR A 5 3.10 8.95 20.46
CA THR A 5 2.19 8.72 19.32
C THR A 5 0.72 8.66 19.73
N THR A 6 0.40 8.14 20.91
CA THR A 6 -1.00 8.12 21.41
C THR A 6 -1.47 9.50 21.85
N ILE A 7 -0.60 10.29 22.50
CA ILE A 7 -0.92 11.67 22.88
C ILE A 7 -1.18 12.53 21.63
N ILE A 8 -0.33 12.43 20.61
CA ILE A 8 -0.53 13.14 19.33
C ILE A 8 -1.83 12.70 18.65
N PHE A 9 -2.15 11.39 18.68
CA PHE A 9 -3.39 10.89 18.09
C PHE A 9 -4.64 11.38 18.84
N ILE A 10 -4.58 11.45 20.17
CA ILE A 10 -5.65 11.97 21.02
C ILE A 10 -5.81 13.49 20.81
N GLU A 11 -4.72 14.25 20.72
CA GLU A 11 -4.78 15.69 20.42
C GLU A 11 -5.32 15.98 19.02
N ILE A 12 -4.99 15.17 18.02
CA ILE A 12 -5.60 15.26 16.69
C ILE A 12 -7.10 14.96 16.76
N LEU A 13 -7.51 13.94 17.52
CA LEU A 13 -8.93 13.60 17.73
C LEU A 13 -9.71 14.68 18.48
N VAL A 14 -9.12 15.26 19.53
CA VAL A 14 -9.70 16.37 20.30
C VAL A 14 -9.72 17.66 19.47
N GLY A 15 -8.68 17.90 18.67
CA GLY A 15 -8.61 18.99 17.69
C GLY A 15 -9.73 18.87 16.67
N ILE A 16 -9.91 17.69 16.08
CA ILE A 16 -11.02 17.37 15.16
C ILE A 16 -12.37 17.60 15.87
N ASN A 17 -12.55 17.12 17.11
CA ASN A 17 -13.78 17.28 17.89
C ASN A 17 -14.10 18.76 18.21
N SER A 18 -13.08 19.60 18.42
CA SER A 18 -13.24 21.04 18.64
C SER A 18 -13.47 21.85 17.36
N TYR A 19 -12.94 21.38 16.21
CA TYR A 19 -13.09 22.00 14.89
C TYR A 19 -14.36 21.57 14.13
N TYR A 20 -15.16 20.64 14.68
CA TYR A 20 -16.44 20.21 14.12
C TYR A 20 -17.48 21.34 13.98
N LEU A 21 -17.17 22.57 14.40
CA LEU A 21 -17.98 23.76 14.20
C LEU A 21 -17.82 24.40 12.80
N ASP A 22 -16.75 24.12 12.04
CA ASP A 22 -16.62 24.60 10.64
C ASP A 22 -16.60 23.44 9.64
N PHE A 23 -17.81 23.03 9.23
CA PHE A 23 -18.11 21.94 8.28
C PHE A 23 -17.32 21.96 6.95
N VAL A 24 -16.72 23.10 6.57
CA VAL A 24 -16.03 23.31 5.29
C VAL A 24 -14.62 22.70 5.28
N PHE A 25 -13.93 22.61 6.42
CA PHE A 25 -12.53 22.16 6.46
C PHE A 25 -12.38 20.64 6.44
N ILE A 26 -13.35 19.88 6.97
CA ILE A 26 -13.30 18.42 7.03
C ILE A 26 -13.18 17.79 5.62
N PRO A 27 -14.01 18.16 4.63
CA PRO A 27 -13.88 17.63 3.26
C PRO A 27 -12.53 17.96 2.62
N ILE A 28 -11.99 19.17 2.87
CA ILE A 28 -10.71 19.61 2.31
C ILE A 28 -9.56 18.75 2.89
N ILE A 29 -9.54 18.54 4.20
CA ILE A 29 -8.53 17.72 4.87
C ILE A 29 -8.62 16.26 4.40
N VAL A 30 -9.83 15.70 4.30
CA VAL A 30 -10.06 14.34 3.76
C VAL A 30 -9.53 14.22 2.34
N TRP A 31 -9.79 15.21 1.49
CA TRP A 31 -9.36 15.20 0.09
C TRP A 31 -7.83 15.29 -0.02
N VAL A 32 -7.20 16.19 0.72
CA VAL A 32 -5.73 16.36 0.72
C VAL A 32 -5.05 15.08 1.23
N LEU A 33 -5.51 14.53 2.36
CA LEU A 33 -4.99 13.25 2.89
C LEU A 33 -5.21 12.10 1.92
N GLY A 34 -6.37 12.04 1.26
CA GLY A 34 -6.68 11.06 0.23
C GLY A 34 -5.73 11.15 -0.97
N ALA A 35 -5.42 12.36 -1.44
CA ALA A 35 -4.48 12.57 -2.53
C ALA A 35 -3.06 12.11 -2.16
N PHE A 36 -2.55 12.49 -0.99
CA PHE A 36 -1.26 12.01 -0.49
C PHE A 36 -1.24 10.49 -0.33
N PHE A 37 -2.35 9.90 0.14
CA PHE A 37 -2.50 8.47 0.26
C PHE A 37 -2.40 7.75 -1.10
N LEU A 38 -3.09 8.26 -2.13
CA LEU A 38 -3.02 7.71 -3.48
C LEU A 38 -1.62 7.81 -4.07
N ILE A 39 -0.94 8.95 -3.90
CA ILE A 39 0.45 9.13 -4.34
C ILE A 39 1.36 8.11 -3.65
N TYR A 40 1.22 7.96 -2.33
CA TYR A 40 1.99 6.98 -1.57
C TYR A 40 1.80 5.55 -2.06
N LEU A 41 0.56 5.18 -2.39
CA LEU A 41 0.22 3.85 -2.94
C LEU A 41 0.92 3.61 -4.28
N VAL A 42 0.84 4.57 -5.20
CA VAL A 42 1.50 4.50 -6.51
C VAL A 42 3.01 4.38 -6.36
N VAL A 43 3.62 5.17 -5.46
CA VAL A 43 5.07 5.11 -5.21
C VAL A 43 5.49 3.75 -4.64
N CYS A 44 4.70 3.17 -3.74
CA CYS A 44 4.97 1.84 -3.17
C CYS A 44 4.91 0.74 -4.23
N GLU A 45 3.90 0.76 -5.10
CA GLU A 45 3.78 -0.20 -6.19
C GLU A 45 4.92 -0.02 -7.19
N HIS A 46 5.20 1.21 -7.63
CA HIS A 46 6.30 1.49 -8.53
C HIS A 46 7.64 0.97 -7.98
N LYS A 47 7.91 1.18 -6.69
CA LYS A 47 9.12 0.68 -6.04
C LYS A 47 9.20 -0.85 -6.01
N THR A 48 8.07 -1.55 -6.02
CA THR A 48 8.05 -3.01 -6.12
C THR A 48 8.51 -3.46 -7.50
N TYR A 49 7.94 -2.88 -8.55
CA TYR A 49 8.31 -3.21 -9.94
C TYR A 49 9.73 -2.75 -10.29
N SER A 50 10.19 -1.61 -9.77
CA SER A 50 11.53 -1.11 -10.06
C SER A 50 12.64 -2.03 -9.56
N ASN A 51 12.39 -2.80 -8.50
CA ASN A 51 13.35 -3.74 -7.92
C ASN A 51 13.24 -5.15 -8.50
N VAL A 52 12.37 -5.40 -9.48
CA VAL A 52 12.13 -6.75 -10.02
C VAL A 52 13.39 -7.37 -10.61
N GLN A 53 14.22 -6.58 -11.29
CA GLN A 53 15.46 -7.07 -11.88
C GLN A 53 16.42 -7.58 -10.81
N GLU A 54 16.59 -6.84 -9.71
CA GLU A 54 17.41 -7.28 -8.58
C GLU A 54 16.82 -8.53 -7.92
N ILE A 55 15.48 -8.60 -7.79
CA ILE A 55 14.81 -9.80 -7.27
C ILE A 55 15.12 -11.01 -8.15
N ILE A 56 14.96 -10.91 -9.47
CA ILE A 56 15.23 -12.01 -10.42
C ILE A 56 16.70 -12.45 -10.35
N VAL A 57 17.64 -11.51 -10.33
CA VAL A 57 19.09 -11.83 -10.25
C VAL A 57 19.41 -12.57 -8.96
N HIS A 58 18.94 -12.06 -7.82
CA HIS A 58 19.20 -12.74 -6.55
C HIS A 58 18.44 -14.07 -6.43
N LEU A 59 17.20 -14.17 -6.92
CA LEU A 59 16.41 -15.40 -6.88
C LEU A 59 16.98 -16.48 -7.81
N SER A 60 17.47 -16.13 -9.00
CA SER A 60 18.12 -17.09 -9.91
C SER A 60 19.45 -17.60 -9.34
N SER A 61 20.20 -16.75 -8.62
CA SER A 61 21.47 -17.13 -7.99
C SER A 61 21.35 -18.19 -6.90
N THR A 62 20.17 -18.34 -6.29
CA THR A 62 19.93 -19.37 -5.26
C THR A 62 19.65 -20.74 -5.87
N GLY A 63 19.31 -20.80 -7.17
CA GLY A 63 18.90 -22.04 -7.86
C GLY A 63 17.64 -22.68 -7.28
N ARG A 64 16.91 -21.96 -6.43
CA ARG A 64 15.68 -22.40 -5.77
C ARG A 64 14.53 -21.54 -6.29
N HIS A 65 13.36 -22.14 -6.46
CA HIS A 65 12.15 -21.46 -6.94
C HIS A 65 12.23 -20.96 -8.40
N GLU A 66 12.80 -21.78 -9.30
CA GLU A 66 12.90 -21.49 -10.74
C GLU A 66 11.55 -21.08 -11.36
N GLY A 67 10.46 -21.79 -11.04
CA GLY A 67 9.14 -21.43 -11.55
C GLY A 67 8.65 -20.02 -11.16
N LEU A 68 9.06 -19.52 -9.99
CA LEU A 68 8.78 -18.14 -9.58
C LEU A 68 9.68 -17.15 -10.32
N CYS A 69 10.96 -17.50 -10.47
CA CYS A 69 11.92 -16.70 -11.22
C CYS A 69 11.47 -16.49 -12.67
N ASP A 70 11.02 -17.57 -13.32
CA ASP A 70 10.52 -17.56 -14.69
C ASP A 70 9.26 -16.72 -14.83
N ALA A 71 8.32 -16.85 -13.88
CA ALA A 71 7.09 -16.04 -13.90
C ALA A 71 7.36 -14.53 -13.69
N LEU A 72 8.31 -14.19 -12.81
CA LEU A 72 8.76 -12.80 -12.64
C LEU A 72 9.49 -12.28 -13.89
N LEU A 73 10.33 -13.11 -14.51
CA LEU A 73 11.05 -12.78 -15.73
C LEU A 73 10.11 -12.56 -16.92
N GLU A 74 9.12 -13.43 -17.10
CA GLU A 74 8.11 -13.30 -18.15
C GLU A 74 7.31 -12.01 -17.99
N GLY A 75 6.88 -11.70 -16.75
CA GLY A 75 6.23 -10.43 -16.45
C GLY A 75 7.13 -9.22 -16.67
N PHE A 76 8.42 -9.31 -16.31
CA PHE A 76 9.39 -8.25 -16.57
C PHE A 76 9.64 -8.02 -18.06
N ILE A 77 9.70 -9.07 -18.88
CA ILE A 77 9.86 -8.94 -20.34
C ILE A 77 8.66 -8.22 -20.95
N LYS A 78 7.44 -8.49 -20.45
CA LYS A 78 6.19 -7.88 -20.96
C LYS A 78 5.97 -6.44 -20.47
N PHE A 79 6.27 -6.16 -19.21
CA PHE A 79 5.88 -4.89 -18.55
C PHE A 79 7.06 -4.04 -18.08
N GLY A 80 8.27 -4.59 -18.08
CA GLY A 80 9.49 -3.92 -17.62
C GLY A 80 9.51 -3.66 -16.11
N ALA A 81 10.32 -2.67 -15.74
CA ALA A 81 10.45 -2.16 -14.36
C ALA A 81 9.31 -1.19 -13.97
N GLY A 82 8.38 -0.93 -14.88
CA GLY A 82 7.26 -0.02 -14.69
C GLY A 82 6.03 -0.72 -14.10
N MET A 83 5.09 0.10 -13.61
CA MET A 83 3.78 -0.41 -13.24
C MET A 83 3.02 -0.83 -14.51
N PRO A 84 2.47 -2.06 -14.56
CA PRO A 84 1.74 -2.53 -15.73
C PRO A 84 0.50 -1.64 -16.00
N PRO A 85 0.15 -1.40 -17.28
CA PRO A 85 -1.01 -0.58 -17.63
C PRO A 85 -2.31 -1.21 -17.13
N ARG A 86 -3.21 -0.41 -16.55
CA ARG A 86 -4.52 -0.88 -16.11
C ARG A 86 -5.40 -1.14 -17.35
N GLY A 87 -5.87 -2.38 -17.57
CA GLY A 87 -6.70 -2.73 -18.73
C GLY A 87 -6.71 -4.21 -19.12
N PHE A 88 -6.91 -4.48 -20.42
CA PHE A 88 -7.23 -5.78 -21.03
C PHE A 88 -6.19 -6.92 -20.90
N TYR A 89 -5.03 -6.71 -20.27
CA TYR A 89 -4.01 -7.75 -20.06
C TYR A 89 -4.25 -8.54 -18.76
N GLY A 90 -5.50 -8.93 -18.52
CA GLY A 90 -5.96 -9.42 -17.22
C GLY A 90 -5.19 -10.63 -16.68
N SER A 91 -4.88 -11.62 -17.52
CA SER A 91 -4.15 -12.83 -17.10
C SER A 91 -2.69 -12.56 -16.78
N ASP A 92 -1.98 -11.85 -17.65
CA ASP A 92 -0.53 -11.67 -17.56
C ASP A 92 -0.16 -10.68 -16.44
N ILE A 93 -0.96 -9.63 -16.28
CA ILE A 93 -0.82 -8.70 -15.16
C ILE A 93 -1.09 -9.43 -13.84
N TYR A 94 -2.15 -10.25 -13.81
CA TYR A 94 -2.50 -11.02 -12.62
C TYR A 94 -1.38 -11.99 -12.25
N LEU A 95 -0.85 -12.75 -13.20
CA LEU A 95 0.26 -13.68 -12.99
C LEU A 95 1.49 -12.94 -12.45
N TYR A 96 1.85 -11.81 -13.06
CA TYR A 96 3.01 -11.03 -12.60
C TYR A 96 2.82 -10.50 -11.17
N GLN A 97 1.64 -9.98 -10.85
CA GLN A 97 1.29 -9.55 -9.48
C GLN A 97 1.29 -10.71 -8.49
N GLN A 98 0.80 -11.88 -8.91
CA GLN A 98 0.77 -13.10 -8.12
C GLN A 98 2.18 -13.63 -7.84
N SER A 99 3.11 -13.52 -8.80
CA SER A 99 4.52 -13.84 -8.57
C SER A 99 5.14 -12.97 -7.49
N PHE A 100 4.86 -11.65 -7.47
CA PHE A 100 5.29 -10.83 -6.33
C PHE A 100 4.67 -11.32 -5.03
N LEU A 101 3.38 -11.69 -5.01
CA LEU A 101 2.70 -12.26 -3.84
C LEU A 101 3.40 -13.51 -3.30
N GLU A 102 3.71 -14.44 -4.18
CA GLU A 102 4.45 -15.65 -3.84
C GLU A 102 5.86 -15.31 -3.34
N PHE A 103 6.58 -14.40 -3.99
CA PHE A 103 7.87 -13.87 -3.53
C PHE A 103 7.82 -13.34 -2.09
N SER A 104 6.77 -12.60 -1.74
CA SER A 104 6.65 -12.13 -0.35
C SER A 104 6.36 -13.22 0.65
N ASN A 105 5.78 -14.35 0.27
CA ASN A 105 5.42 -15.40 1.21
C ASN A 105 6.49 -16.48 1.33
N LEU A 106 7.51 -16.42 0.49
CA LEU A 106 8.64 -17.33 0.52
C LEU A 106 9.37 -17.34 1.86
N ASP A 107 9.73 -18.55 2.29
CA ASP A 107 10.66 -18.74 3.38
C ASP A 107 12.09 -18.56 2.85
N LEU A 108 12.73 -17.47 3.26
CA LEU A 108 14.10 -17.12 2.87
C LEU A 108 15.10 -17.46 3.98
N THR A 109 14.78 -18.42 4.85
CA THR A 109 15.66 -18.83 5.94
C THR A 109 16.97 -19.41 5.37
N GLY A 110 18.08 -18.72 5.66
CA GLY A 110 19.41 -19.10 5.17
C GLY A 110 19.81 -18.48 3.82
N GLU A 111 18.95 -17.65 3.22
CA GLU A 111 19.23 -16.94 1.97
C GLU A 111 19.96 -15.61 2.21
N SER A 112 20.41 -14.96 1.12
CA SER A 112 21.15 -13.70 1.19
C SER A 112 20.37 -12.58 1.89
N GLN A 113 21.07 -11.72 2.65
CA GLN A 113 20.46 -10.59 3.33
C GLN A 113 19.78 -9.61 2.37
N ASP A 114 20.29 -9.51 1.14
CA ASP A 114 19.75 -8.59 0.14
C ASP A 114 18.41 -9.07 -0.41
N LEU A 115 18.25 -10.38 -0.63
CA LEU A 115 16.95 -10.97 -0.99
C LEU A 115 15.91 -10.76 0.12
N ILE A 116 16.32 -10.87 1.39
CA ILE A 116 15.46 -10.59 2.55
C ILE A 116 15.06 -9.11 2.60
N LYS A 117 15.98 -8.18 2.30
CA LYS A 117 15.66 -6.73 2.22
C LYS A 117 14.65 -6.46 1.11
N LEU A 118 14.85 -7.04 -0.07
CA LEU A 118 13.92 -6.92 -1.20
C LEU A 118 12.54 -7.46 -0.83
N GLN A 119 12.47 -8.65 -0.21
CA GLN A 119 11.22 -9.22 0.27
C GLN A 119 10.49 -8.29 1.26
N LYS A 120 11.21 -7.64 2.18
CA LYS A 120 10.63 -6.65 3.11
C LYS A 120 10.04 -5.44 2.38
N ILE A 121 10.68 -4.96 1.32
CA ILE A 121 10.16 -3.84 0.50
C ILE A 121 8.83 -4.25 -0.13
N VAL A 122 8.78 -5.42 -0.77
CA VAL A 122 7.58 -5.94 -1.42
C VAL A 122 6.46 -6.20 -0.40
N ARG A 123 6.77 -6.78 0.76
CA ARG A 123 5.80 -6.98 1.87
C ARG A 123 5.23 -5.65 2.35
N LYS A 124 6.08 -4.67 2.60
CA LYS A 124 5.68 -3.34 3.08
C LYS A 124 4.77 -2.65 2.07
N ALA A 125 5.12 -2.72 0.78
CA ALA A 125 4.33 -2.13 -0.30
C ALA A 125 2.93 -2.74 -0.41
N ARG A 126 2.69 -3.96 0.08
CA ARG A 126 1.36 -4.59 0.08
C ARG A 126 0.57 -4.47 1.36
N ILE A 127 1.23 -4.56 2.52
CA ILE A 127 0.56 -4.47 3.81
C ILE A 127 0.16 -3.02 4.13
N MET A 128 1.05 -2.07 3.86
CA MET A 128 0.84 -0.67 4.25
C MET A 128 -0.39 -0.04 3.57
N PRO A 129 -0.61 -0.23 2.25
CA PRO A 129 -1.83 0.29 1.61
C PRO A 129 -3.10 -0.32 2.20
N ARG A 130 -3.12 -1.62 2.52
CA ARG A 130 -4.30 -2.26 3.13
C ARG A 130 -4.63 -1.64 4.49
N ILE A 131 -3.63 -1.48 5.35
CA ILE A 131 -3.81 -0.84 6.67
C ILE A 131 -4.35 0.59 6.50
N LEU A 132 -3.75 1.37 5.60
CA LEU A 132 -4.14 2.76 5.36
C LEU A 132 -5.55 2.86 4.74
N ILE A 133 -5.93 1.98 3.82
CA ILE A 133 -7.29 1.90 3.28
C ILE A 133 -8.28 1.57 4.40
N SER A 134 -7.98 0.58 5.25
CA SER A 134 -8.84 0.24 6.38
C SER A 134 -9.01 1.40 7.35
N LEU A 135 -7.93 2.14 7.63
CA LEU A 135 -7.97 3.32 8.48
C LEU A 135 -8.79 4.46 7.86
N PHE A 136 -8.65 4.68 6.55
CA PHE A 136 -9.43 5.66 5.81
C PHE A 136 -10.93 5.31 5.76
N ILE A 137 -11.28 4.03 5.54
CA ILE A 137 -12.66 3.56 5.57
C ILE A 137 -13.25 3.71 6.98
N ALA A 138 -12.51 3.32 8.02
CA ALA A 138 -12.96 3.48 9.41
C ALA A 138 -13.21 4.96 9.76
N PHE A 139 -12.34 5.85 9.31
CA PHE A 139 -12.50 7.30 9.47
C PHE A 139 -13.76 7.82 8.75
N ALA A 140 -13.97 7.44 7.49
CA ALA A 140 -15.16 7.82 6.74
C ALA A 140 -16.45 7.32 7.42
N LEU A 141 -16.47 6.08 7.93
CA LEU A 141 -17.60 5.51 8.65
C LEU A 141 -17.91 6.23 9.97
N GLN A 142 -16.91 6.81 10.63
CA GLN A 142 -17.12 7.60 11.86
C GLN A 142 -17.62 9.01 11.55
N ILE A 143 -17.12 9.62 10.47
CA ILE A 143 -17.44 11.02 10.13
C ILE A 143 -18.81 11.16 9.48
N VAL A 144 -19.20 10.25 8.57
CA VAL A 144 -20.46 10.35 7.81
C VAL A 144 -21.70 10.42 8.71
N PRO A 145 -21.86 9.58 9.75
CA PRO A 145 -23.00 9.67 10.67
C PRO A 145 -23.07 10.98 11.45
N VAL A 146 -21.91 11.56 11.81
CA VAL A 146 -21.84 12.84 12.52
C VAL A 146 -22.27 13.98 11.62
N ILE A 147 -21.80 13.98 10.36
CA ILE A 147 -22.19 14.96 9.34
C ILE A 147 -23.71 14.90 9.09
N VAL A 148 -24.25 13.70 8.87
CA VAL A 148 -25.69 13.49 8.61
C VAL A 148 -26.52 13.86 9.84
N GLY A 149 -26.11 13.44 11.04
CA GLY A 149 -26.81 13.74 12.29
C GLY A 149 -26.89 15.23 12.61
N VAL A 150 -25.82 16.00 12.32
CA VAL A 150 -25.84 17.47 12.49
C VAL A 150 -26.71 18.14 11.42
N ALA A 151 -26.66 17.68 10.17
CA ALA A 151 -27.52 18.22 9.10
C ALA A 151 -29.01 17.99 9.40
N MET A 152 -29.38 16.82 9.94
CA MET A 152 -30.76 16.52 10.36
C MET A 152 -31.23 17.34 11.57
N LYS A 153 -30.32 17.71 12.48
CA LYS A 153 -30.66 18.54 13.65
C LYS A 153 -30.94 20.01 13.29
N ASN A 154 -30.36 20.48 12.20
CA ASN A 154 -30.47 21.86 11.72
C ASN A 154 -31.52 22.04 10.61
N SER A 155 -32.27 20.99 10.27
CA SER A 155 -33.41 21.00 9.34
C SER A 155 -34.74 20.87 10.09
#